data_AF-A0A3M3L9Q9-F1
#
_entry.id   AF-A0A3M3L9Q9-F1
#
_cell.length_a   1.000
_cell.length_b   1.000
_cell.length_c   1.000
_cell.angle_alpha   90.00
_cell.angle_beta   90.00
_cell.angle_gamma   90.00
#
_symmetry.space_group_name_H-M   'P 1'
#
loop_
_entity.id
_entity.type
_entity.pdbx_description
1 polymer ?
#
loop_
_entity_poly.entity_id
_entity_poly.type
_entity_poly.pdbx_seq_one_letter_code
_entity_poly.pdbx_strand_id
1 'polypeptide(L)'
;VSGAVQIHPLQGPALMLQAQQQISLQASGAGPVAAFDAMLPGWRDDILTAQNQPLGNFLRELGRYRPGLLRWEPELEGLRVTGSFRLDNTDRILSLLAASLPVDVHMRTRYWVTLAPRKSTPQKNNA
;
A
#
# COMPACT_ATOMS: atom_id res chain seq x y z
N VAL A 1 -14.31 12.89 -9.13
CA VAL A 1 -15.57 12.14 -8.99
C VAL A 1 -16.68 13.13 -8.71
N SER A 2 -17.77 13.13 -9.47
CA SER A 2 -18.91 14.04 -9.32
C SER A 2 -20.15 13.29 -8.81
N GLY A 3 -21.03 13.97 -8.08
CA GLY A 3 -22.27 13.40 -7.53
C GLY A 3 -22.28 13.36 -6.00
N ALA A 4 -23.35 12.80 -5.43
CA ALA A 4 -23.52 12.60 -4.00
C ALA A 4 -23.91 11.14 -3.73
N VAL A 5 -23.38 10.57 -2.64
CA VAL A 5 -23.65 9.19 -2.21
C VAL A 5 -24.28 9.23 -0.84
N GLN A 6 -25.42 8.55 -0.68
CA GLN A 6 -26.01 8.34 0.64
C GLN A 6 -25.45 7.06 1.27
N ILE A 7 -24.91 7.17 2.47
CA ILE A 7 -24.29 6.10 3.23
C ILE A 7 -25.18 5.78 4.42
N HIS A 8 -25.48 4.49 4.61
CA HIS A 8 -26.27 3.98 5.72
C HIS A 8 -25.38 3.03 6.52
N PRO A 9 -24.66 3.51 7.56
CA PRO A 9 -23.83 2.66 8.39
C PRO A 9 -24.69 1.67 9.19
N LEU A 10 -24.13 0.52 9.57
CA LEU A 10 -24.82 -0.44 10.45
C LEU A 10 -25.13 0.14 11.84
N GLN A 11 -24.30 1.10 12.28
CA GLN A 11 -24.47 1.82 13.53
C GLN A 11 -24.28 3.32 13.29
N GLY A 12 -25.24 4.13 13.73
CA GLY A 12 -25.22 5.59 13.58
C GLY A 12 -26.13 6.11 12.47
N PRO A 13 -26.19 7.46 12.32
CA PRO A 13 -27.09 8.10 11.36
C PRO A 13 -26.63 7.89 9.92
N ALA A 14 -27.58 7.95 8.98
CA ALA A 14 -27.26 8.02 7.56
C ALA A 14 -26.53 9.35 7.26
N LEU A 15 -25.56 9.28 6.35
CA LEU A 15 -24.68 10.40 6.00
C LEU A 15 -24.73 10.60 4.49
N MET A 16 -24.68 11.85 4.05
CA MET A 16 -24.53 12.16 2.63
C MET A 16 -23.10 12.60 2.36
N LEU A 17 -22.39 11.81 1.55
CA LEU A 17 -21.05 12.09 1.09
C LEU A 17 -21.13 12.87 -0.23
N GLN A 18 -20.52 14.04 -0.28
CA GLN A 18 -20.46 14.86 -1.49
C GLN A 18 -19.29 14.45 -2.39
N ALA A 19 -19.27 15.00 -3.61
CA ALA A 19 -18.11 14.91 -4.49
C ALA A 19 -16.84 15.34 -3.76
N GLN A 20 -15.72 14.69 -4.06
CA GLN A 20 -14.41 14.96 -3.45
C GLN A 20 -14.38 14.75 -1.92
N GLN A 21 -15.27 13.95 -1.36
CA GLN A 21 -15.22 13.50 0.03
C GLN A 21 -15.03 11.99 0.12
N GLN A 22 -14.41 11.53 1.21
CA GLN A 22 -14.21 10.13 1.55
C GLN A 22 -14.53 9.89 3.02
N ILE A 23 -14.82 8.64 3.35
CA ILE A 23 -15.10 8.21 4.71
C ILE A 23 -14.68 6.75 4.87
N SER A 24 -14.17 6.38 6.05
CA SER A 24 -13.95 4.97 6.39
C SER A 24 -15.21 4.42 7.04
N LEU A 25 -15.73 3.31 6.51
CA LEU A 25 -16.85 2.60 7.09
C LEU A 25 -16.34 1.40 7.89
N GLN A 26 -16.71 1.36 9.16
CA GLN A 26 -16.39 0.27 10.09
C GLN A 26 -17.69 -0.35 10.61
N ALA A 27 -17.60 -1.53 11.22
CA ALA A 27 -18.76 -2.19 11.83
C ALA A 27 -19.38 -1.36 12.97
N SER A 28 -18.57 -0.55 13.66
CA SER A 28 -18.99 0.40 14.70
C SER A 28 -19.63 1.69 14.15
N GLY A 29 -19.63 1.88 12.83
CA GLY A 29 -20.21 3.03 12.17
C GLY A 29 -19.26 3.73 11.20
N ALA A 30 -19.67 4.91 10.77
CA ALA A 30 -18.90 5.76 9.88
C ALA A 30 -17.87 6.59 10.66
N GLY A 31 -16.62 6.60 10.19
CA GLY A 31 -15.55 7.47 10.68
C GLY A 31 -15.72 8.93 10.22
N PRO A 32 -14.74 9.82 10.49
CA PRO A 32 -14.82 11.21 10.05
C PRO A 32 -14.79 11.33 8.51
N VAL A 33 -15.59 12.24 7.97
CA VAL A 33 -15.54 12.62 6.55
C VAL A 33 -14.25 13.40 6.31
N ALA A 34 -13.44 12.97 5.37
CA ALA A 34 -12.22 13.63 4.93
C ALA A 34 -12.34 14.06 3.46
N ALA A 35 -11.51 15.01 3.04
CA ALA A 35 -11.37 15.30 1.61
C ALA A 35 -10.82 14.05 0.89
N PHE A 36 -11.44 13.71 -0.23
CA PHE A 36 -10.96 12.68 -1.13
C PHE A 36 -9.88 13.28 -2.02
N ASP A 37 -8.63 12.89 -1.75
CA ASP A 37 -7.55 13.16 -2.68
C ASP A 37 -7.75 12.30 -3.93
N ALA A 38 -7.96 12.93 -5.07
CA ALA A 38 -8.18 12.27 -6.35
C ALA A 38 -6.92 11.55 -6.88
N MET A 39 -5.77 11.65 -6.20
CA MET A 39 -4.61 10.77 -6.40
C MET A 39 -4.72 9.42 -5.68
N LEU A 40 -5.68 9.24 -4.75
CA LEU A 40 -5.93 7.99 -4.01
C LEU A 40 -6.62 6.86 -4.81
N PRO A 41 -7.48 7.07 -5.83
CA PRO A 41 -8.04 5.97 -6.61
C PRO A 41 -7.06 5.53 -7.71
N GLY A 42 -5.79 5.31 -7.37
CA GLY A 42 -4.79 4.89 -8.35
C GLY A 42 -5.17 3.58 -9.06
N TRP A 43 -5.93 2.71 -8.40
CA TRP A 43 -6.31 1.39 -8.92
C TRP A 43 -7.10 1.44 -10.23
N ARG A 44 -7.73 2.58 -10.56
CA ARG A 44 -8.49 2.72 -11.81
C ARG A 44 -7.60 2.83 -13.05
N ASP A 45 -6.35 3.26 -12.88
CA ASP A 45 -5.41 3.54 -13.98
C ASP A 45 -4.17 2.61 -13.91
N ASP A 46 -4.28 1.43 -13.30
CA ASP A 46 -3.16 0.53 -13.01
C ASP A 46 -2.03 1.21 -12.20
N ILE A 47 -2.35 2.17 -11.33
CA ILE A 47 -1.39 2.87 -10.48
C ILE A 47 -1.67 2.57 -9.01
N LEU A 48 -0.65 2.43 -8.20
CA LEU A 48 -0.75 2.36 -6.75
C LEU A 48 0.00 3.55 -6.18
N THR A 49 -0.71 4.51 -5.60
CA THR A 49 -0.13 5.73 -5.03
C THR A 49 0.05 5.54 -3.52
N ALA A 50 1.26 5.77 -3.03
CA ALA A 50 1.59 5.79 -1.62
C ALA A 50 2.03 7.21 -1.22
N GLN A 51 1.44 7.74 -0.14
CA GLN A 51 1.81 9.03 0.43
C GLN A 51 2.13 8.83 1.91
N ASN A 52 3.43 8.74 2.26
CA ASN A 52 3.89 8.47 3.63
C ASN A 52 3.21 7.23 4.28
N GLN A 53 2.90 6.22 3.46
CA GLN A 53 2.16 5.03 3.85
C GLN A 53 3.09 4.02 4.54
N PRO A 54 2.65 3.35 5.63
CA PRO A 54 3.40 2.23 6.19
C PRO A 54 3.59 1.11 5.17
N LEU A 55 4.81 0.58 5.06
CA LEU A 55 5.18 -0.42 4.06
C LEU A 55 4.34 -1.69 4.20
N GLY A 56 3.98 -2.10 5.43
CA GLY A 56 3.08 -3.24 5.64
C GLY A 56 1.71 -3.03 4.99
N ASN A 57 1.15 -1.82 5.07
CA ASN A 57 -0.12 -1.49 4.41
C ASN A 57 0.04 -1.47 2.89
N PHE A 58 1.14 -0.90 2.39
CA PHE A 58 1.45 -0.88 0.96
C PHE A 58 1.61 -2.29 0.39
N LEU A 59 2.37 -3.17 1.04
CA LEU A 59 2.58 -4.55 0.60
C LEU A 59 1.30 -5.38 0.63
N ARG A 60 0.45 -5.16 1.64
CA ARG A 60 -0.87 -5.81 1.71
C ARG A 60 -1.76 -5.40 0.54
N GLU A 61 -1.71 -4.13 0.15
CA GLU A 61 -2.44 -3.63 -1.01
C GLU A 61 -1.86 -4.15 -2.33
N LEU A 62 -0.53 -4.10 -2.49
CA LEU A 62 0.18 -4.65 -3.65
C LEU A 62 -0.11 -6.15 -3.84
N GLY A 63 -0.19 -6.91 -2.74
CA GLY A 63 -0.52 -8.32 -2.74
C GLY A 63 -1.89 -8.64 -3.33
N ARG A 64 -2.82 -7.68 -3.40
CA ARG A 64 -4.14 -7.87 -4.04
C ARG A 64 -4.04 -7.89 -5.57
N TYR A 65 -3.01 -7.28 -6.14
CA TYR A 65 -2.80 -7.17 -7.59
C TYR A 65 -1.76 -8.16 -8.12
N ARG A 66 -1.03 -8.85 -7.23
CA ARG A 66 0.02 -9.79 -7.58
C ARG A 66 -0.46 -11.24 -7.40
N PRO A 67 -0.38 -12.10 -8.41
CA PRO A 67 -0.64 -13.52 -8.21
C PRO A 67 0.45 -14.16 -7.34
N GLY A 68 0.03 -15.06 -6.45
CA GLY A 68 0.93 -15.82 -5.58
C GLY A 68 1.08 -15.27 -4.17
N LEU A 69 2.18 -15.62 -3.53
CA LEU A 69 2.46 -15.37 -2.13
C LEU A 69 3.49 -14.24 -1.98
N LEU A 70 3.06 -13.18 -1.28
CA LEU A 70 3.90 -12.07 -0.84
C LEU A 70 3.95 -12.08 0.68
N ARG A 71 5.14 -12.30 1.24
CA ARG A 71 5.41 -12.25 2.68
C ARG A 71 6.40 -11.15 3.00
N TRP A 72 6.39 -10.68 4.25
CA TRP A 72 7.38 -9.75 4.76
C TRP A 72 7.62 -10.00 6.25
N GLU A 73 8.79 -9.60 6.74
CA GLU A 73 9.10 -9.62 8.17
C GLU A 73 8.42 -8.46 8.91
N PRO A 74 7.92 -8.66 10.16
CA PRO A 74 7.20 -7.63 10.92
C PRO A 74 7.98 -6.34 11.14
N GLU A 75 9.32 -6.42 11.22
CA GLU A 75 10.22 -5.28 11.37
C GLU A 75 10.08 -4.25 10.23
N LEU A 76 9.57 -4.68 9.08
CA LEU A 76 9.38 -3.82 7.91
C LEU A 76 8.09 -3.00 7.95
N GLU A 77 7.12 -3.33 8.80
CA GLU A 77 5.77 -2.74 8.73
C GLU A 77 5.76 -1.23 8.91
N GLY A 78 6.69 -0.71 9.72
CA GLY A 78 6.81 0.71 10.05
C GLY A 78 7.54 1.56 9.01
N LEU A 79 8.22 0.96 8.02
CA LEU A 79 8.92 1.73 6.99
C LEU A 79 7.94 2.58 6.18
N ARG A 80 8.37 3.74 5.71
CA ARG A 80 7.49 4.67 4.98
C ARG A 80 7.73 4.57 3.49
N VAL A 81 6.65 4.43 2.74
CA VAL A 81 6.63 4.40 1.28
C VAL A 81 5.95 5.66 0.77
N THR A 82 6.62 6.33 -0.16
CA THR A 82 6.07 7.45 -0.91
C THR A 82 6.41 7.25 -2.39
N GLY A 83 5.42 7.41 -3.26
CA GLY A 83 5.60 7.29 -4.71
C GLY A 83 4.33 6.81 -5.42
N SER A 84 4.40 6.79 -6.74
CA SER A 84 3.34 6.25 -7.60
C SER A 84 3.90 5.07 -8.39
N PHE A 85 3.27 3.91 -8.27
CA PHE A 85 3.79 2.65 -8.76
C PHE A 85 2.83 2.05 -9.80
N ARG A 86 3.30 1.74 -11.01
CA ARG A 86 2.44 1.06 -11.99
C ARG A 86 2.30 -0.43 -11.67
N LEU A 87 1.07 -0.92 -11.64
CA LEU A 87 0.68 -2.29 -11.33
C LEU A 87 0.88 -3.26 -12.51
N ASP A 88 1.19 -2.75 -13.70
CA ASP A 88 1.53 -3.52 -14.90
C ASP A 88 2.71 -4.48 -14.68
N ASN A 89 3.65 -4.11 -13.80
CA ASN A 89 4.78 -4.95 -13.42
C ASN A 89 5.11 -4.84 -11.92
N THR A 90 4.48 -5.71 -11.13
CA THR A 90 4.67 -5.75 -9.67
C THR A 90 6.10 -6.15 -9.24
N ASP A 91 6.84 -6.91 -10.04
CA ASP A 91 8.23 -7.25 -9.73
C ASP A 91 9.14 -6.02 -9.80
N ARG A 92 8.87 -5.11 -10.74
CA ARG A 92 9.57 -3.81 -10.82
C ARG A 92 9.29 -2.95 -9.59
N ILE A 93 8.06 -2.97 -9.06
CA ILE A 93 7.72 -2.29 -7.81
C ILE A 93 8.59 -2.82 -6.66
N LEU A 94 8.71 -4.14 -6.53
CA LEU A 94 9.52 -4.77 -5.49
C LEU A 94 11.01 -4.40 -5.62
N SER A 95 11.55 -4.37 -6.84
CA SER A 95 12.92 -3.92 -7.08
C SER A 95 13.13 -2.44 -6.72
N LEU A 96 12.15 -1.57 -7.00
CA LEU A 96 12.20 -0.15 -6.64
C LEU A 96 12.14 0.05 -5.11
N LEU A 97 11.34 -0.75 -4.41
CA LEU A 97 11.32 -0.75 -2.95
C LEU A 97 12.67 -1.18 -2.39
N ALA A 98 13.29 -2.23 -2.94
CA ALA A 98 14.63 -2.65 -2.55
C ALA A 98 15.68 -1.55 -2.83
N ALA A 99 15.55 -0.80 -3.92
CA ALA A 99 16.49 0.27 -4.23
C ALA A 99 16.36 1.48 -3.28
N SER A 100 15.15 1.78 -2.79
CA SER A 100 14.87 2.99 -2.00
C SER A 100 14.82 2.76 -0.49
N LEU A 101 14.60 1.51 -0.04
CA LEU A 101 14.46 1.16 1.37
C LEU A 101 15.53 0.14 1.79
N PRO A 102 15.84 0.03 3.09
CA PRO A 102 16.76 -0.98 3.63
C PRO A 102 16.09 -2.36 3.68
N VAL A 103 15.63 -2.85 2.53
CA VAL A 103 14.94 -4.14 2.37
C VAL A 103 15.62 -4.97 1.29
N ASP A 104 15.64 -6.28 1.49
CA ASP A 104 16.06 -7.28 0.52
C ASP A 104 14.85 -8.09 0.07
N VAL A 105 14.80 -8.39 -1.23
CA VAL A 105 13.70 -9.15 -1.86
C VAL A 105 14.20 -10.55 -2.17
N HIS A 106 13.66 -11.55 -1.49
CA HIS A 106 13.99 -12.96 -1.71
C HIS A 106 12.89 -13.62 -2.53
N MET A 107 13.22 -14.01 -3.76
CA MET A 107 12.31 -14.73 -4.65
C MET A 107 12.69 -16.21 -4.68
N ARG A 108 11.76 -17.09 -4.28
CA ARG A 108 11.91 -18.55 -4.50
C ARG A 108 11.45 -18.92 -5.91
N THR A 109 10.38 -18.28 -6.35
CA THR A 109 9.85 -18.32 -7.72
C THR A 109 9.22 -16.97 -8.04
N ARG A 110 8.78 -16.77 -9.28
CA ARG A 110 7.98 -15.59 -9.65
C ARG A 110 6.71 -15.43 -8.79
N TYR A 111 6.17 -16.51 -8.21
CA TYR A 111 4.93 -16.47 -7.42
C TYR A 111 5.17 -16.55 -5.91
N TRP A 112 6.42 -16.58 -5.44
CA TRP A 112 6.73 -16.64 -4.02
C TRP A 112 7.86 -15.68 -3.68
N VAL A 113 7.48 -14.58 -3.03
CA VAL A 113 8.39 -13.50 -2.64
C VAL A 113 8.29 -13.24 -1.14
N THR A 114 9.45 -13.06 -0.52
CA THR A 114 9.59 -12.63 0.87
C THR A 114 10.45 -11.38 0.92
N LEU A 115 9.98 -10.33 1.61
CA LEU A 115 10.77 -9.15 1.92
C LEU A 115 11.37 -9.27 3.33
N ALA A 116 12.67 -9.03 3.45
CA ALA A 116 13.37 -9.04 4.72
C ALA A 116 14.19 -7.74 4.90
N PRO A 117 14.52 -7.34 6.14
CA PRO A 117 15.43 -6.23 6.37
C PRO A 117 16.78 -6.51 5.72
N ARG A 118 17.35 -5.49 5.07
CA ARG A 118 18.70 -5.61 4.50
C ARG A 118 19.69 -5.77 5.63
N LYS A 119 20.32 -6.93 5.70
CA LYS A 119 21.43 -7.14 6.63
C LYS A 119 22.61 -6.33 6.09
N SER A 120 22.98 -5.25 6.77
CA SER A 120 24.26 -4.59 6.54
C SER A 120 25.36 -5.57 6.89
N THR A 121 25.82 -6.34 5.93
CA THR A 121 27.03 -7.15 6.12
C THR A 121 28.18 -6.15 6.16
N PRO A 122 28.94 -6.03 7.26
CA PRO A 122 30.11 -5.16 7.28
C PRO A 122 31.09 -5.68 6.24
N GLN A 123 31.35 -4.87 5.23
CA GLN A 123 32.33 -5.13 4.19
C GLN A 123 33.71 -5.21 4.85
N LYS A 124 34.21 -6.42 5.09
CA LYS A 124 35.60 -6.65 5.52
C LYS A 124 36.52 -6.21 4.39
N ASN A 125 36.98 -4.95 4.47
CA ASN A 125 38.11 -4.47 3.70
C ASN A 125 39.37 -5.13 4.28
N ASN A 126 39.95 -6.08 3.55
CA ASN A 126 41.33 -6.52 3.77
C ASN A 126 42.23 -5.68 2.88
N ALA A 127 43.09 -4.88 3.51
CA ALA A 127 44.31 -4.31 2.93
C ALA A 127 45.49 -4.75 3.81
#